data_AF-A0A5K1J6P3-F1
#
_entry.id   AF-A0A5K1J6P3-F1
#
_cell.length_a   1.000
_cell.length_b   1.000
_cell.length_c   1.000
_cell.angle_alpha   90.00
_cell.angle_beta   90.00
_cell.angle_gamma   90.00
#
_symmetry.space_group_name_H-M   'P 1'
#
loop_
_entity.id
_entity.type
_entity.pdbx_description
1 polymer ?
#
loop_
_entity_poly.entity_id
_entity_poly.type
_entity_poly.pdbx_seq_one_letter_code
_entity_poly.pdbx_strand_id
1 'polypeptide(L)'
;MRRMSGGPACRQIAAACRDERAQATVEMAVVAPVLIVLALIVYNLMVFVAATARFDRAAPDIVLACGVAPSGEGEEGSAGDAAEVRERLEEAMAGYELEIEVGVSEGEGGANDDSLLALAGALRTYTCTMSYRPWPSGFSVAGVEMGAPARLRHERAVTIDPWRPGVVL
;
A
#
# COMPACT_ATOMS: atom_id res chain seq x y z
N MET A 1 -67.80 10.88 -31.02
CA MET A 1 -66.79 11.02 -29.95
C MET A 1 -67.01 9.93 -28.90
N ARG A 2 -66.36 8.76 -29.04
CA ARG A 2 -66.43 7.66 -28.04
C ARG A 2 -65.20 7.77 -27.13
N ARG A 3 -65.43 8.05 -25.85
CA ARG A 3 -64.41 7.91 -24.79
C ARG A 3 -63.93 6.46 -24.76
N MET A 4 -62.64 6.24 -24.99
CA MET A 4 -61.99 4.97 -24.69
C MET A 4 -61.97 4.81 -23.17
N SER A 5 -62.93 4.05 -22.64
CA SER A 5 -62.96 3.60 -21.26
C SER A 5 -61.77 2.65 -21.04
N GLY A 6 -60.78 3.11 -20.27
CA GLY A 6 -59.69 2.25 -19.81
C GLY A 6 -60.25 1.18 -18.87
N GLY A 7 -60.38 -0.04 -19.38
CA GLY A 7 -60.92 -1.18 -18.64
C GLY A 7 -60.02 -1.65 -17.49
N PRO A 8 -60.56 -2.44 -16.54
CA PRO A 8 -59.85 -2.91 -15.33
C PRO A 8 -58.56 -3.68 -15.63
N ALA A 9 -58.45 -4.32 -16.80
CA ALA A 9 -57.26 -5.02 -17.26
C ALA A 9 -56.03 -4.11 -17.42
N CYS A 10 -56.21 -2.87 -17.92
CA CYS A 10 -55.09 -1.93 -18.11
C CYS A 10 -54.56 -1.42 -16.76
N ARG A 11 -55.43 -1.33 -15.74
CA ARG A 11 -55.04 -0.99 -14.35
C ARG A 11 -54.29 -2.13 -13.65
N GLN A 12 -54.68 -3.39 -13.90
CA GLN A 12 -54.00 -4.57 -13.32
C GLN A 12 -52.59 -4.78 -13.88
N ILE A 13 -52.40 -4.62 -15.20
CA ILE A 13 -51.08 -4.74 -15.83
C ILE A 13 -50.13 -3.62 -15.36
N ALA A 14 -50.64 -2.39 -15.21
CA ALA A 14 -49.85 -1.26 -14.68
C ALA A 14 -49.47 -1.41 -13.20
N ALA A 15 -50.25 -2.16 -12.41
CA ALA A 15 -49.93 -2.52 -11.03
C ALA A 15 -48.90 -3.66 -10.95
N ALA A 16 -49.08 -4.72 -11.75
CA ALA A 16 -48.13 -5.85 -11.82
C ALA A 16 -46.73 -5.41 -12.28
N CYS A 17 -46.62 -4.63 -13.35
CA CYS A 17 -45.33 -4.08 -13.80
C CYS A 17 -44.69 -3.11 -12.78
N ARG A 18 -45.48 -2.52 -11.88
CA ARG A 18 -44.99 -1.63 -10.83
C ARG A 18 -44.45 -2.42 -9.64
N ASP A 19 -45.10 -3.52 -9.28
CA ASP A 19 -44.61 -4.48 -8.29
C ASP A 19 -43.30 -5.14 -8.74
N GLU A 20 -43.21 -5.59 -10.00
CA GLU A 20 -41.98 -6.19 -10.53
C GLU A 20 -40.80 -5.21 -10.57
N ARG A 21 -41.05 -3.94 -10.94
CA ARG A 21 -40.03 -2.87 -10.91
C ARG A 21 -39.63 -2.51 -9.49
N ALA A 22 -40.58 -2.48 -8.55
CA ALA A 22 -40.28 -2.24 -7.14
C ALA A 22 -39.45 -3.40 -6.57
N GLN A 23 -39.81 -4.65 -6.87
CA GLN A 23 -39.13 -5.85 -6.39
C GLN A 23 -37.72 -6.01 -6.96
N ALA A 24 -37.51 -5.75 -8.26
CA ALA A 24 -36.16 -5.69 -8.84
C ALA A 24 -35.28 -4.59 -8.23
N THR A 25 -35.90 -3.51 -7.76
CA THR A 25 -35.21 -2.43 -7.03
C THR A 25 -34.88 -2.84 -5.59
N VAL A 26 -35.72 -3.65 -4.91
CA VAL A 26 -35.44 -4.12 -3.54
C VAL A 26 -34.26 -5.10 -3.51
N GLU A 27 -34.17 -6.01 -4.49
CA GLU A 27 -33.01 -6.89 -4.62
C GLU A 27 -31.73 -6.10 -4.90
N MET A 28 -31.80 -5.10 -5.78
CA MET A 28 -30.66 -4.21 -6.05
C MET A 28 -30.33 -3.26 -4.89
N ALA A 29 -31.26 -2.95 -3.99
CA ALA A 29 -31.03 -2.09 -2.84
C ALA A 29 -30.12 -2.74 -1.80
N VAL A 30 -30.14 -4.08 -1.70
CA VAL A 30 -29.24 -4.84 -0.83
C VAL A 30 -27.92 -5.15 -1.55
N VAL A 31 -27.96 -5.39 -2.86
CA VAL A 31 -26.76 -5.69 -3.65
C VAL A 31 -25.88 -4.46 -3.87
N ALA A 32 -26.46 -3.29 -4.13
CA ALA A 32 -25.72 -2.04 -4.37
C ALA A 32 -24.70 -1.69 -3.26
N PRO A 33 -25.06 -1.65 -1.95
CA PRO A 33 -24.09 -1.34 -0.90
C PRO A 33 -22.98 -2.40 -0.82
N VAL A 34 -23.29 -3.68 -1.03
CA VAL A 34 -22.29 -4.76 -1.06
C VAL A 34 -21.31 -4.55 -2.23
N LEU A 35 -21.83 -4.23 -3.42
CA LEU A 35 -20.99 -3.92 -4.59
C LEU A 35 -20.13 -2.68 -4.37
N ILE A 36 -20.64 -1.65 -3.69
CA ILE A 36 -19.86 -0.47 -3.34
C ILE A 36 -18.71 -0.86 -2.40
N VAL A 37 -18.98 -1.61 -1.34
CA VAL A 37 -17.93 -2.07 -0.41
C VAL A 37 -16.88 -2.90 -1.14
N LEU A 38 -17.31 -3.84 -1.99
CA LEU A 38 -16.39 -4.66 -2.78
C LEU A 38 -15.56 -3.81 -3.75
N ALA A 39 -16.17 -2.85 -4.42
CA ALA A 39 -15.47 -1.94 -5.33
C ALA A 39 -14.43 -1.10 -4.57
N LEU A 40 -14.73 -0.63 -3.35
CA LEU A 40 -13.77 0.06 -2.51
C LEU A 40 -12.60 -0.86 -2.10
N ILE A 41 -12.87 -2.09 -1.70
CA ILE A 41 -11.82 -3.06 -1.37
C ILE A 41 -10.90 -3.28 -2.57
N VAL A 42 -11.48 -3.57 -3.75
CA VAL A 42 -10.72 -3.82 -4.98
C VAL A 42 -9.93 -2.58 -5.41
N TYR A 43 -10.53 -1.40 -5.35
CA TYR A 43 -9.85 -0.14 -5.69
C TYR A 43 -8.61 0.09 -4.81
N ASN A 44 -8.77 0.00 -3.48
CA ASN A 44 -7.66 0.17 -2.55
C ASN A 44 -6.58 -0.89 -2.74
N LEU A 45 -6.98 -2.15 -3.01
CA LEU A 45 -6.03 -3.21 -3.28
C LEU A 45 -5.26 -2.98 -4.59
N MET A 46 -5.92 -2.51 -5.65
CA MET A 46 -5.26 -2.17 -6.91
C MET A 46 -4.23 -1.05 -6.73
N VAL A 47 -4.57 0.00 -5.97
CA VAL A 47 -3.64 1.10 -5.66
C VAL A 47 -2.45 0.57 -4.86
N PHE A 48 -2.71 -0.24 -3.83
CA PHE A 48 -1.66 -0.83 -3.00
C PHE A 48 -0.74 -1.75 -3.80
N VAL A 49 -1.28 -2.62 -4.66
CA VAL A 49 -0.50 -3.53 -5.51
C VAL A 49 0.31 -2.77 -6.56
N ALA A 50 -0.24 -1.67 -7.10
CA ALA A 50 0.52 -0.80 -8.01
C ALA A 50 1.69 -0.12 -7.29
N ALA A 51 1.46 0.36 -6.07
CA ALA A 51 2.51 0.92 -5.22
C ALA A 51 3.57 -0.14 -4.86
N THR A 52 3.17 -1.36 -4.49
CA THR A 52 4.10 -2.45 -4.15
C THR A 52 4.98 -2.83 -5.33
N ALA A 53 4.41 -2.93 -6.53
CA ALA A 53 5.17 -3.24 -7.73
C ALA A 53 6.21 -2.17 -8.08
N ARG A 54 5.92 -0.89 -7.82
CA ARG A 54 6.87 0.20 -8.02
C ARG A 54 7.94 0.20 -6.94
N PHE A 55 7.54 0.02 -5.68
CA PHE A 55 8.43 -0.02 -4.53
C PHE A 55 9.43 -1.18 -4.60
N ASP A 56 8.99 -2.36 -5.02
CA ASP A 56 9.86 -3.55 -5.18
C ASP A 56 10.97 -3.32 -6.21
N ARG A 57 10.79 -2.38 -7.14
CA ARG A 57 11.82 -1.98 -8.11
C ARG A 57 12.66 -0.80 -7.62
N ALA A 58 12.02 0.20 -7.00
CA ALA A 58 12.69 1.43 -6.57
C ALA A 58 13.57 1.22 -5.33
N ALA A 59 13.10 0.44 -4.35
CA ALA A 59 13.82 0.21 -3.09
C ALA A 59 15.23 -0.38 -3.30
N PRO A 60 15.43 -1.49 -4.03
CA PRO A 60 16.78 -2.01 -4.26
C PRO A 60 17.64 -1.08 -5.12
N ASP A 61 17.08 -0.43 -6.14
CA ASP A 61 17.83 0.49 -7.02
C ASP A 61 18.39 1.69 -6.24
N ILE A 62 17.58 2.28 -5.36
CA ILE A 62 17.98 3.41 -4.51
C ILE A 62 18.96 2.96 -3.43
N VAL A 63 18.72 1.82 -2.76
CA VAL A 63 19.65 1.28 -1.76
C VAL A 63 21.01 1.00 -2.39
N LEU A 64 21.07 0.49 -3.62
CA LEU A 64 22.32 0.30 -4.35
C LEU A 64 23.00 1.64 -4.68
N ALA A 65 22.25 2.62 -5.17
CA ALA A 65 22.79 3.94 -5.48
C ALA A 65 23.41 4.61 -4.23
N CYS A 66 22.73 4.54 -3.08
CA CYS A 66 23.23 5.08 -1.81
C CYS A 66 24.38 4.22 -1.24
N GLY A 67 24.31 2.91 -1.38
CA GLY A 67 25.34 1.97 -0.90
C GLY A 67 26.70 2.08 -1.61
N VAL A 68 26.71 2.56 -2.85
CA VAL A 68 27.94 2.79 -3.64
C VAL A 68 28.56 4.17 -3.34
N ALA A 69 27.83 5.07 -2.68
CA ALA A 69 28.30 6.37 -2.24
C ALA A 69 28.15 6.52 -0.71
N PRO A 70 28.82 5.69 0.11
CA PRO A 70 28.74 5.84 1.55
C PRO A 70 29.25 7.25 1.93
N SER A 71 28.37 8.06 2.52
CA SER A 71 28.73 9.38 3.02
C SER A 71 29.77 9.18 4.13
N GLY A 72 30.95 9.77 3.95
CA GLY A 72 32.14 9.48 4.74
C GLY A 72 31.98 9.69 6.26
N GLU A 73 32.59 8.76 7.00
CA GLU A 73 33.19 8.89 8.33
C GLU A 73 32.34 9.52 9.47
N GLY A 74 31.71 8.65 10.27
CA GLY A 74 31.28 8.95 11.63
C GLY A 74 30.33 7.89 12.17
N GLU A 75 30.37 7.62 13.48
CA GLU A 75 29.50 6.65 14.19
C GLU A 75 27.98 6.97 14.09
N GLU A 76 27.62 8.04 13.38
CA GLU A 76 26.28 8.47 12.99
C GLU A 76 25.86 7.97 11.57
N GLY A 77 26.76 7.30 10.85
CA GLY A 77 26.62 6.97 9.42
C GLY A 77 25.44 6.07 9.06
N SER A 78 25.07 5.10 9.90
CA SER A 78 23.95 4.18 9.61
C SER A 78 22.58 4.87 9.62
N ALA A 79 22.38 5.83 10.52
CA ALA A 79 21.13 6.60 10.60
C ALA A 79 21.03 7.65 9.48
N GLY A 80 22.15 8.27 9.10
CA GLY A 80 22.23 9.19 7.96
C GLY A 80 21.95 8.49 6.63
N ASP A 81 22.52 7.31 6.43
CA ASP A 81 22.31 6.50 5.23
C ASP A 81 20.85 6.05 5.10
N ALA A 82 20.19 5.69 6.20
CA ALA A 82 18.77 5.35 6.23
C ALA A 82 17.87 6.53 5.84
N ALA A 83 18.22 7.74 6.32
CA ALA A 83 17.47 8.96 6.04
C ALA A 83 17.57 9.37 4.55
N GLU A 84 18.76 9.27 3.95
CA GLU A 84 18.94 9.55 2.52
C GLU A 84 18.16 8.56 1.65
N VAL A 85 18.23 7.27 1.95
CA VAL A 85 17.46 6.23 1.23
C VAL A 85 15.96 6.49 1.38
N ARG A 86 15.51 6.88 2.58
CA ARG A 86 14.11 7.23 2.83
C ARG A 86 13.66 8.41 1.97
N GLU A 87 14.40 9.51 1.96
CA GLU A 87 14.05 10.72 1.19
C GLU A 87 13.96 10.42 -0.31
N ARG A 88 14.96 9.72 -0.87
CA ARG A 88 14.96 9.29 -2.28
C ARG A 88 13.80 8.37 -2.60
N LEU A 89 13.44 7.48 -1.67
CA LEU A 89 12.32 6.54 -1.85
C LEU A 89 10.96 7.26 -1.75
N GLU A 90 10.83 8.27 -0.88
CA GLU A 90 9.66 9.16 -0.82
C GLU A 90 9.48 9.93 -2.14
N GLU A 91 10.58 10.47 -2.71
CA GLU A 91 10.54 11.13 -4.03
C GLU A 91 10.18 10.15 -5.15
N ALA A 92 10.79 8.95 -5.17
CA ALA A 92 10.49 7.94 -6.18
C ALA A 92 9.05 7.42 -6.10
N MET A 93 8.43 7.46 -4.92
CA MET A 93 7.04 7.06 -4.68
C MET A 93 6.05 8.23 -4.73
N ALA A 94 6.48 9.42 -5.17
CA ALA A 94 5.62 10.58 -5.34
C ALA A 94 4.38 10.24 -6.18
N GLY A 95 3.20 10.69 -5.70
CA GLY A 95 1.90 10.39 -6.30
C GLY A 95 1.11 9.28 -5.62
N TYR A 96 1.71 8.54 -4.68
CA TYR A 96 1.00 7.65 -3.77
C TYR A 96 0.95 8.24 -2.36
N GLU A 97 -0.19 8.15 -1.69
CA GLU A 97 -0.34 8.58 -0.29
C GLU A 97 0.17 7.47 0.65
N LEU A 98 1.50 7.41 0.81
CA LEU A 98 2.22 6.38 1.56
C LEU A 98 3.08 7.00 2.66
N GLU A 99 3.24 6.28 3.76
CA GLU A 99 4.29 6.53 4.76
C GLU A 99 5.43 5.54 4.53
N ILE A 100 6.66 6.03 4.46
CA ILE A 100 7.86 5.21 4.22
C ILE A 100 8.76 5.26 5.45
N GLU A 101 9.26 4.10 5.85
CA GLU A 101 10.20 3.91 6.94
C GLU A 101 11.36 3.06 6.44
N VAL A 102 12.59 3.46 6.74
CA VAL A 102 13.80 2.72 6.35
C VAL A 102 14.62 2.47 7.61
N GLY A 103 14.87 1.21 7.91
CA GLY A 103 15.78 0.78 8.97
C GLY A 103 17.07 0.23 8.37
N VAL A 104 18.19 0.42 9.06
CA VAL A 104 19.47 -0.18 8.71
C VAL A 104 19.91 -1.06 9.86
N SER A 105 20.26 -2.29 9.55
CA SER A 105 20.92 -3.21 10.49
C SER A 105 22.24 -3.64 9.88
N GLU A 106 23.31 -3.50 10.65
CA GLU A 106 24.62 -4.02 10.29
C GLU A 106 24.63 -5.50 10.70
N GLY A 107 25.00 -6.39 9.77
CA GLY A 107 25.11 -7.80 10.07
C GLY A 107 26.22 -8.04 11.08
N GLU A 108 25.87 -8.43 12.30
CA GLU A 108 26.82 -9.05 13.23
C GLU A 108 27.28 -10.37 12.60
N GLY A 109 28.49 -10.37 12.02
CA GLY A 109 29.19 -11.60 11.67
C GLY A 109 29.15 -12.53 12.88
N GLY A 110 28.48 -13.69 12.73
CA GLY A 110 28.17 -14.59 13.83
C GLY A 110 29.39 -14.80 14.74
N ALA A 111 29.19 -14.52 16.03
CA ALA A 111 30.17 -14.76 17.08
C ALA A 111 30.46 -16.26 17.21
N ASN A 112 31.27 -16.84 16.32
CA ASN A 112 32.01 -18.09 16.53
C ASN A 112 32.97 -18.53 15.42
N ASP A 113 33.41 -17.67 14.49
CA ASP A 113 34.63 -17.99 13.75
C ASP A 113 35.36 -16.74 13.23
N ASP A 114 36.62 -16.64 13.63
CA ASP A 114 37.70 -15.84 13.07
C ASP A 114 37.48 -14.32 12.88
N SER A 115 38.01 -13.56 13.85
CA SER A 115 37.95 -12.10 13.99
C SER A 115 38.55 -11.27 12.82
N LEU A 116 39.01 -11.90 11.74
CA LEU A 116 39.42 -11.26 10.49
C LEU A 116 38.31 -11.21 9.43
N LEU A 117 37.30 -12.10 9.50
CA LEU A 117 36.14 -12.09 8.61
C LEU A 117 35.08 -11.07 9.02
N ALA A 118 35.03 -10.69 10.31
CA ALA A 118 34.20 -9.59 10.78
C ALA A 118 34.64 -8.22 10.22
N LEU A 119 35.92 -8.09 9.85
CA LEU A 119 36.46 -6.89 9.19
C LEU A 119 36.33 -6.97 7.66
N ALA A 120 36.12 -8.17 7.11
CA ALA A 120 35.92 -8.44 5.69
C ALA A 120 34.45 -8.23 5.31
N GLY A 121 34.00 -6.97 5.38
CA GLY A 121 32.72 -6.52 4.83
C GLY A 121 31.52 -6.76 5.74
N ALA A 122 31.30 -5.85 6.69
CA ALA A 122 30.02 -5.77 7.40
C ALA A 122 28.90 -5.53 6.38
N LEU A 123 28.16 -6.59 6.06
CA LEU A 123 26.97 -6.51 5.21
C LEU A 123 25.97 -5.56 5.85
N ARG A 124 25.40 -4.65 5.07
CA ARG A 124 24.36 -3.72 5.52
C ARG A 124 23.02 -4.18 5.00
N THR A 125 22.09 -4.45 5.90
CA THR A 125 20.72 -4.83 5.56
C THR A 125 19.81 -3.62 5.74
N TYR A 126 19.29 -3.12 4.63
CA TYR A 126 18.28 -2.06 4.58
C TYR A 126 16.89 -2.69 4.58
N THR A 127 16.10 -2.42 5.61
CA THR A 127 14.70 -2.82 5.71
C THR A 127 13.82 -1.63 5.37
N CYS A 128 13.32 -1.60 4.14
CA CYS A 128 12.43 -0.56 3.64
C CYS A 128 10.97 -1.02 3.83
N THR A 129 10.19 -0.23 4.56
CA THR A 129 8.78 -0.43 4.81
C THR A 129 7.96 0.67 4.14
N MET A 130 6.92 0.30 3.40
CA MET A 130 5.85 1.20 2.99
C MET A 130 4.57 0.91 3.78
N SER A 131 3.84 1.95 4.16
CA SER A 131 2.54 1.87 4.81
C SER A 131 1.50 2.69 4.05
N TYR A 132 0.42 2.05 3.62
CA TYR A 132 -0.69 2.65 2.90
C TYR A 132 -1.93 2.74 3.79
N ARG A 133 -2.60 3.90 3.78
CA ARG A 133 -3.91 4.09 4.39
C ARG A 133 -5.01 3.99 3.31
N PRO A 134 -5.82 2.93 3.31
CA PRO A 134 -6.93 2.79 2.39
C PRO A 134 -7.99 3.88 2.60
N TRP A 135 -8.62 4.33 1.53
CA TRP A 135 -9.81 5.17 1.58
C TRP A 135 -11.08 4.29 1.74
N PRO A 136 -12.08 4.65 2.57
CA PRO A 136 -12.15 5.81 3.44
C PRO A 136 -11.56 5.51 4.82
N SER A 137 -10.46 6.16 5.17
CA SER A 137 -9.75 5.98 6.45
C SER A 137 -10.20 6.92 7.56
N GLY A 138 -11.07 7.89 7.26
CA GLY A 138 -11.55 8.88 8.23
C GLY A 138 -13.05 9.11 8.13
N PHE A 139 -13.84 8.33 8.87
CA PHE A 139 -15.23 8.68 9.16
C PHE A 139 -15.29 9.19 10.59
N SER A 140 -15.14 10.51 10.76
CA SER A 140 -15.33 11.18 12.04
C SER A 140 -16.76 11.70 12.11
N VAL A 141 -17.53 11.18 13.05
CA VAL A 141 -18.86 11.70 13.37
C VAL A 141 -18.82 12.21 14.79
N ALA A 142 -19.09 13.51 14.97
CA ALA A 142 -19.11 14.18 16.27
C ALA A 142 -17.81 14.03 17.11
N GLY A 143 -16.64 14.03 16.45
CA GLY A 143 -15.33 13.97 17.13
C GLY A 143 -14.94 12.57 17.63
N VAL A 144 -15.73 11.55 17.32
CA VAL A 144 -15.38 10.15 17.56
C VAL A 144 -14.94 9.54 16.24
N GLU A 145 -13.66 9.18 16.15
CA GLU A 145 -13.15 8.40 15.02
C GLU A 145 -13.74 7.00 15.10
N MET A 146 -14.65 6.67 14.16
CA MET A 146 -15.19 5.33 14.09
C MET A 146 -14.30 4.42 13.25
N GLY A 147 -13.27 3.87 13.89
CA GLY A 147 -12.47 2.78 13.35
C GLY A 147 -11.00 2.90 13.70
N ALA A 148 -10.35 1.77 13.98
CA ALA A 148 -8.90 1.68 13.81
C ALA A 148 -8.64 1.77 12.30
N PRO A 149 -8.01 2.85 11.78
CA PRO A 149 -7.80 3.00 10.35
C PRO A 149 -6.97 1.81 9.86
N ALA A 150 -7.53 1.05 8.91
CA ALA A 150 -6.81 -0.05 8.30
C ALA A 150 -5.50 0.48 7.70
N ARG A 151 -4.39 -0.22 7.94
CA ARG A 151 -3.10 0.10 7.34
C ARG A 151 -2.56 -1.14 6.65
N LEU A 152 -2.23 -1.01 5.37
CA LEU A 152 -1.55 -2.06 4.62
C LEU A 152 -0.06 -1.76 4.64
N ARG A 153 0.74 -2.70 5.17
CA ARG A 153 2.18 -2.58 5.26
C ARG A 153 2.82 -3.55 4.27
N HIS A 154 3.82 -3.10 3.54
CA HIS A 154 4.70 -3.93 2.73
C HIS A 154 6.15 -3.67 3.12
N GLU A 155 6.93 -4.72 3.22
CA GLU A 155 8.31 -4.64 3.68
C GLU A 155 9.23 -5.33 2.67
N ARG A 156 10.38 -4.70 2.42
CA ARG A 156 11.45 -5.23 1.60
C ARG A 156 12.79 -5.05 2.32
N ALA A 157 13.46 -6.17 2.57
CA ALA A 157 14.85 -6.18 2.99
C ALA A 157 15.76 -6.29 1.77
N VAL A 158 16.84 -5.51 1.76
CA VAL A 158 17.90 -5.53 0.75
C VAL A 158 19.23 -5.55 1.48
N THR A 159 20.04 -6.58 1.25
CA THR A 159 21.37 -6.69 1.86
C THR A 159 22.43 -6.33 0.84
N ILE A 160 23.33 -5.40 1.19
CA ILE A 160 24.43 -4.96 0.33
C ILE A 160 25.78 -5.18 1.00
N ASP A 161 26.80 -5.46 0.18
CA ASP A 161 28.22 -5.40 0.58
C ASP A 161 28.79 -4.02 0.18
N PRO A 162 29.11 -3.14 1.14
CA PRO A 162 29.66 -1.81 0.85
C PRO A 162 30.98 -1.83 0.06
N TRP A 163 31.74 -2.92 0.14
CA TRP A 163 33.08 -3.03 -0.44
C TRP A 163 33.10 -3.75 -1.78
N ARG A 164 31.96 -4.35 -2.19
CA ARG A 164 31.83 -5.13 -3.42
C ARG A 164 30.61 -4.66 -4.22
N PRO A 165 30.75 -3.58 -5.01
CA PRO A 165 29.64 -3.04 -5.78
C PRO A 165 29.09 -4.10 -6.74
N GLY A 166 27.85 -4.53 -6.50
CA GLY A 166 27.13 -5.50 -7.34
C GLY A 166 26.71 -6.80 -6.66
N VAL A 167 27.04 -7.04 -5.38
CA VAL A 167 26.50 -8.18 -4.62
C VAL A 167 25.27 -7.73 -3.83
N VAL A 168 24.11 -8.23 -4.24
CA VAL A 168 22.81 -8.00 -3.57
C VAL A 168 22.27 -9.36 -3.16
N LEU A 169 21.97 -9.54 -1.88
CA LEU A 169 21.40 -10.77 -1.30
C LEU A 169 19.94 -10.56 -0.90
#